data_AF-A0A7K3YC35-F1
#
_entry.id   AF-A0A7K3YC35-F1
#
_cell.length_a   1.000
_cell.length_b   1.000
_cell.length_c   1.000
_cell.angle_alpha   90.00
_cell.angle_beta   90.00
_cell.angle_gamma   90.00
#
_symmetry.space_group_name_H-M   'P 1'
#
loop_
_entity.id
_entity.type
_entity.pdbx_description
1 polymer ?
#
loop_
_entity_poly.entity_id
_entity_poly.type
_entity_poly.pdbx_seq_one_letter_code
_entity_poly.pdbx_strand_id
1 'polypeptide(L)'
;MLNERATSQKKYKVLSLFSGAMGLDLGLERTGRFEILACIEKEAVFCDTIRLNQEKGRLSKELKIFEGDIREIDPEEVLDAVGLCHGEVDLIAGGPPCQSFSTA
;
A
#
# COMPACT_ATOMS: atom_id res chain seq x y z
N MET A 1 -11.27 -26.54 -28.42
CA MET A 1 -10.07 -25.80 -27.98
C MET A 1 -10.53 -24.41 -27.58
N LEU A 2 -10.77 -24.19 -26.28
CA LEU A 2 -11.15 -22.88 -25.76
C LEU A 2 -9.88 -22.04 -25.63
N ASN A 3 -9.91 -20.86 -26.23
CA ASN A 3 -8.77 -19.96 -26.36
C ASN A 3 -8.63 -19.16 -25.06
N GLU A 4 -7.73 -19.58 -24.17
CA GLU A 4 -7.32 -18.81 -22.99
C GLU A 4 -6.51 -17.59 -23.43
N ARG A 5 -7.18 -16.48 -23.71
CA ARG A 5 -6.54 -15.16 -23.67
C ARG A 5 -6.70 -14.62 -22.26
N ALA A 6 -5.78 -14.98 -21.37
CA ALA A 6 -5.53 -14.19 -20.18
C ALA A 6 -4.97 -12.83 -20.64
N THR A 7 -5.85 -11.88 -20.94
CA THR A 7 -5.46 -10.49 -21.05
C THR A 7 -4.96 -10.08 -19.67
N SER A 8 -3.67 -9.75 -19.53
CA SER A 8 -3.14 -9.07 -18.35
C SER A 8 -3.99 -7.83 -18.12
N GLN A 9 -4.92 -7.89 -17.17
CA GLN A 9 -5.77 -6.78 -16.82
C GLN A 9 -4.89 -5.76 -16.09
N LYS A 10 -4.85 -4.52 -16.58
CA LYS A 10 -4.10 -3.44 -15.95
C LYS A 10 -4.53 -3.32 -14.48
N LYS A 11 -3.57 -3.43 -13.56
CA LYS A 11 -3.79 -3.17 -12.13
C LYS A 11 -3.70 -1.67 -11.86
N TYR A 12 -4.53 -1.19 -10.95
CA TYR A 12 -4.45 0.17 -10.42
C TYR A 12 -3.31 0.26 -9.41
N LYS A 13 -2.47 1.27 -9.60
CA LYS A 13 -1.31 1.58 -8.74
C LYS A 13 -1.80 2.30 -7.48
N VAL A 14 -1.52 1.71 -6.33
CA VAL A 14 -2.01 2.22 -5.04
C VAL A 14 -0.83 2.61 -4.13
N LEU A 15 -0.94 3.80 -3.54
CA LEU A 15 -0.16 4.19 -2.36
C LEU A 15 -1.05 4.10 -1.12
N SER A 16 -0.56 3.45 -0.08
CA SER A 16 -1.28 3.27 1.19
C SER A 16 -0.74 4.18 2.26
N LEU A 17 -1.62 4.91 2.94
CA LEU A 17 -1.31 5.84 4.02
C LEU A 17 -2.00 5.38 5.30
N PHE A 18 -1.34 5.52 6.46
CA PHE A 18 -1.90 5.05 7.74
C PHE A 18 -2.25 3.54 7.65
N SER A 19 -1.33 2.77 7.09
CA SER A 19 -1.59 1.40 6.63
C SER A 19 -1.85 0.40 7.76
N GLY A 20 -1.45 0.74 8.99
CA GLY A 20 -1.47 -0.18 10.12
C GLY A 20 -0.82 -1.51 9.73
N ALA A 21 -1.48 -2.63 10.01
CA ALA A 21 -1.03 -3.96 9.61
C ALA A 21 -1.57 -4.44 8.24
N MET A 22 -1.89 -3.53 7.30
CA MET A 22 -2.31 -3.82 5.92
C MET A 22 -3.75 -4.36 5.75
N GLY A 23 -4.66 -4.08 6.68
CA GLY A 23 -6.02 -4.64 6.64
C GLY A 23 -6.84 -4.20 5.43
N LEU A 24 -6.88 -2.89 5.14
CA LEU A 24 -7.55 -2.32 3.98
C LEU A 24 -6.88 -2.77 2.67
N ASP A 25 -5.56 -2.77 2.67
CA ASP A 25 -4.67 -3.11 1.56
C ASP A 25 -4.90 -4.54 1.06
N LEU A 26 -4.93 -5.51 1.99
CA LEU A 26 -5.25 -6.90 1.68
C LEU A 26 -6.65 -7.03 1.08
N GLY A 27 -7.60 -6.19 1.49
CA GLY A 27 -8.93 -6.12 0.88
C GLY A 27 -8.86 -5.69 -0.59
N LEU A 28 -8.09 -4.64 -0.89
CA LEU A 28 -7.86 -4.15 -2.25
C LEU A 28 -7.15 -5.19 -3.12
N GLU A 29 -6.07 -5.79 -2.62
CA GLU A 29 -5.31 -6.82 -3.35
C GLU A 29 -6.17 -8.04 -3.69
N ARG A 30 -7.07 -8.46 -2.77
CA ARG A 30 -8.00 -9.59 -2.99
C ARG A 30 -8.97 -9.38 -4.15
N THR A 31 -9.20 -8.15 -4.60
CA THR A 31 -10.01 -7.89 -5.79
C THR A 31 -9.29 -8.29 -7.09
N GLY A 32 -7.97 -8.51 -7.04
CA GLY A 32 -7.12 -8.77 -8.20
C GLY A 32 -6.89 -7.56 -9.12
N ARG A 33 -7.44 -6.39 -8.79
CA ARG A 33 -7.38 -5.18 -9.63
C ARG A 33 -6.46 -4.09 -9.10
N PHE A 34 -6.03 -4.19 -7.84
CA PHE A 34 -5.17 -3.19 -7.20
C PHE A 34 -3.82 -3.81 -6.88
N GLU A 35 -2.80 -2.98 -6.96
CA GLU A 35 -1.42 -3.30 -6.60
C GLU A 35 -0.92 -2.23 -5.64
N ILE A 36 -0.57 -2.65 -4.43
CA ILE A 36 -0.06 -1.75 -3.40
C ILE A 36 1.45 -1.65 -3.58
N LEU A 37 1.91 -0.48 -4.01
CA LEU A 37 3.32 -0.25 -4.36
C LEU A 37 4.13 0.24 -3.16
N ALA A 38 3.53 1.11 -2.34
CA ALA A 38 4.12 1.57 -1.09
C ALA A 38 3.08 1.72 0.00
N CYS A 39 3.52 1.56 1.24
CA CYS A 39 2.78 1.89 2.45
C CYS A 39 3.55 2.88 3.32
N ILE A 40 2.82 3.79 3.95
CA ILE A 40 3.32 4.73 4.94
C ILE A 40 2.65 4.44 6.27
N GLU A 41 3.45 4.10 7.26
CA GLU A 41 2.98 3.79 8.61
C GLU A 41 3.97 4.34 9.65
N LYS A 42 3.43 4.91 10.73
CA LYS A 42 4.23 5.59 11.75
C LYS A 42 4.67 4.66 12.86
N GLU A 43 3.80 3.73 13.26
CA GLU A 43 4.05 2.89 14.43
C GLU A 43 4.93 1.69 14.05
N ALA A 44 6.14 1.64 14.59
CA ALA A 44 7.16 0.62 14.29
C ALA A 44 6.64 -0.82 14.41
N VAL A 45 5.77 -1.10 15.40
CA VAL A 45 5.17 -2.44 15.59
C VAL A 45 4.34 -2.91 14.39
N PHE A 46 3.68 -1.98 13.70
CA PHE A 46 2.93 -2.29 12.49
C PHE A 46 3.90 -2.49 11.32
N CYS A 47 4.90 -1.64 11.15
CA CYS A 47 5.95 -1.82 10.13
C CYS A 47 6.66 -3.17 10.26
N ASP A 48 7.01 -3.60 11.48
CA ASP A 48 7.61 -4.91 11.74
C ASP A 48 6.67 -6.06 11.38
N THR A 49 5.36 -5.89 11.65
CA THR A 49 4.35 -6.85 11.22
C THR A 49 4.29 -6.96 9.69
N ILE A 50 4.39 -5.83 8.97
CA ILE A 50 4.42 -5.82 7.50
C ILE A 50 5.68 -6.55 7.00
N ARG A 51 6.87 -6.19 7.49
CA ARG A 51 8.15 -6.84 7.14
C ARG A 51 8.11 -8.35 7.35
N LEU A 52 7.63 -8.80 8.52
CA LEU A 52 7.49 -10.22 8.82
C LEU A 52 6.56 -10.95 7.83
N ASN A 53 5.51 -10.30 7.36
CA ASN A 53 4.62 -10.88 6.36
C ASN A 53 5.24 -10.85 4.95
N GLN A 54 6.11 -9.89 4.61
CA GLN A 54 6.91 -9.95 3.38
C GLN A 54 7.90 -11.14 3.42
N GLU A 55 8.61 -11.32 4.54
CA GLU A 55 9.54 -12.43 4.74
C GLU A 55 8.85 -13.79 4.61
N LYS A 56 7.65 -13.91 5.16
CA LYS A 56 6.81 -15.11 5.08
C LYS A 56 6.10 -15.29 3.73
N GLY A 57 6.32 -14.39 2.76
CA GLY A 57 5.70 -14.46 1.44
C GLY A 57 4.19 -14.22 1.43
N ARG A 58 3.65 -13.55 2.46
CA ARG A 58 2.23 -13.20 2.58
C ARG A 58 1.90 -11.83 2.02
N LEU A 59 2.91 -10.98 1.85
CA LEU A 59 2.85 -9.68 1.18
C LEU A 59 3.88 -9.64 0.06
N SER A 60 3.68 -8.76 -0.92
CA SER A 60 4.66 -8.52 -1.98
C SER A 60 6.01 -8.12 -1.40
N LYS A 61 7.09 -8.73 -1.89
CA LYS A 61 8.46 -8.30 -1.55
C LYS A 61 8.84 -6.96 -2.17
N GLU A 62 8.08 -6.52 -3.18
CA GLU A 62 8.32 -5.25 -3.87
C GLU A 62 7.63 -4.07 -3.19
N LEU A 63 6.66 -4.34 -2.30
CA LEU A 63 6.01 -3.31 -1.48
C LEU A 63 7.06 -2.51 -0.69
N LYS A 64 7.10 -1.20 -0.92
CA LYS A 64 7.97 -0.28 -0.18
C LYS A 64 7.31 0.12 1.14
N ILE A 65 8.07 0.02 2.23
CA ILE A 65 7.60 0.37 3.57
C ILE A 65 8.30 1.65 4.00
N PHE A 66 7.54 2.73 4.15
CA PHE A 66 8.00 3.98 4.71
C PHE A 66 7.55 4.05 6.17
N GLU A 67 8.50 3.81 7.07
CA GLU A 67 8.28 3.91 8.52
C GLU A 67 8.53 5.35 8.96
N GLY A 68 7.48 6.06 9.35
CA GLY A 68 7.62 7.44 9.80
C GLY A 68 6.32 8.22 9.85
N ASP A 69 6.43 9.46 10.34
CA ASP A 69 5.34 10.41 10.27
C ASP A 69 5.18 10.91 8.84
N ILE A 70 3.98 10.74 8.27
CA ILE A 70 3.68 11.17 6.89
C ILE A 70 3.96 12.66 6.65
N ARG A 71 3.97 13.49 7.69
CA ARG A 71 4.28 14.92 7.58
C ARG A 71 5.76 15.21 7.30
N GLU A 72 6.63 14.24 7.60
CA GLU A 72 8.08 14.34 7.46
C GLU A 72 8.60 13.56 6.24
N ILE A 73 7.72 12.84 5.54
CA ILE A 73 8.07 12.05 4.35
C ILE A 73 7.82 12.90 3.10
N ASP A 74 8.84 13.04 2.27
CA ASP A 74 8.74 13.72 0.99
C ASP A 74 7.93 12.84 0.01
N PRO A 75 6.81 13.32 -0.56
CA PRO A 75 6.07 12.58 -1.57
C PRO A 75 6.92 12.16 -2.77
N GLU A 76 7.95 12.94 -3.12
CA GLU A 76 8.80 12.66 -4.27
C GLU A 76 9.70 11.45 -4.03
N GLU A 77 10.20 11.28 -2.80
CA GLU A 77 10.93 10.08 -2.39
C GLU A 77 10.06 8.82 -2.53
N VAL A 78 8.77 8.93 -2.20
CA VAL A 78 7.83 7.81 -2.30
C VAL A 78 7.61 7.44 -3.77
N LEU A 79 7.36 8.41 -4.63
CA LEU A 79 7.16 8.21 -6.06
C LEU A 79 8.41 7.60 -6.73
N ASP A 80 9.59 8.14 -6.44
CA ASP A 80 10.86 7.64 -6.96
C ASP A 80 11.12 6.19 -6.52
N ALA A 81 10.84 5.85 -5.26
CA ALA A 81 11.05 4.50 -4.73
C ALA A 81 10.19 3.43 -5.42
N VAL A 82 9.04 3.82 -5.98
CA VAL A 82 8.14 2.94 -6.74
C VAL A 82 8.21 3.16 -8.25
N GLY A 83 9.13 4.01 -8.73
CA GLY A 83 9.34 4.29 -10.15
C GLY A 83 8.14 4.95 -10.82
N LEU A 84 7.44 5.84 -10.11
CA LEU A 84 6.29 6.57 -10.62
C LEU A 84 6.59 8.05 -10.80
N CYS A 85 5.92 8.64 -11.80
CA CYS A 85 5.83 10.08 -11.97
C CYS A 85 4.53 10.64 -11.37
N HIS A 86 4.52 11.95 -11.16
CA HIS A 86 3.31 12.71 -10.87
C HIS A 86 2.16 12.36 -11.82
N GLY A 87 0.98 12.03 -11.26
CA GLY A 87 -0.22 11.67 -12.02
C GLY A 87 -0.33 10.19 -12.40
N GLU A 88 0.65 9.35 -12.03
CA GLU A 88 0.60 7.91 -12.31
C GLU A 88 0.01 7.05 -11.18
N VAL A 89 -0.27 7.64 -10.02
CA VAL A 89 -0.96 6.98 -8.92
C VAL A 89 -2.46 6.95 -9.22
N ASP A 90 -3.06 5.76 -9.26
CA ASP A 90 -4.49 5.59 -9.54
C ASP A 90 -5.35 5.74 -8.27
N LEU A 91 -4.80 5.38 -7.11
CA LEU A 91 -5.50 5.42 -5.82
C LEU A 91 -4.53 5.74 -4.68
N ILE A 92 -4.95 6.65 -3.80
CA ILE A 92 -4.39 6.79 -2.46
C ILE A 92 -5.42 6.20 -1.50
N ALA A 93 -5.04 5.15 -0.78
CA ALA A 93 -5.88 4.49 0.21
C ALA A 93 -5.35 4.76 1.61
N GLY A 94 -6.21 4.93 2.60
CA GLY A 94 -5.74 5.10 3.97
C GLY A 94 -6.84 5.33 4.98
N GLY A 95 -6.60 4.87 6.21
CA GLY A 95 -7.50 5.05 7.35
C GLY A 95 -6.91 6.03 8.36
N PRO A 96 -7.00 7.36 8.13
CA PRO A 96 -6.47 8.33 9.08
C PRO A 96 -7.18 8.19 10.44
N PRO A 97 -6.49 8.51 11.55
CA PRO A 97 -7.04 8.34 12.89
C PRO A 97 -8.29 9.22 13.10
N CYS A 98 -9.39 8.61 13.56
CA CYS A 98 -10.67 9.27 13.83
C CYS A 98 -10.72 9.96 15.22
N GLN A 99 -9.63 10.62 15.63
CA GLN A 99 -9.45 11.08 17.02
C GLN A 99 -10.42 12.19 17.45
N SER A 100 -10.90 13.02 16.52
CA SER A 100 -11.74 14.19 16.85
C SER A 100 -13.24 13.88 17.03
N PHE A 101 -13.69 12.69 16.65
CA PHE A 101 -15.12 12.31 16.64
C PHE A 101 -15.40 11.00 17.39
N SER A 102 -14.41 10.45 18.10
CA SER A 102 -14.59 9.24 18.89
C SER A 102 -15.26 9.57 20.22
N THR A 103 -16.51 9.16 20.40
CA THR A 103 -17.27 9.27 21.66
C THR A 103 -17.07 8.06 22.58
N ALA A 104 -16.03 7.25 22.34
CA ALA A 104 -15.73 6.03 23.09
C ALA A 104 -15.08 6.34 24.44
#